data_AF-A0A1G9ZT46-F1
#
_entry.id   AF-A0A1G9ZT46-F1
#
_cell.length_a   1.000
_cell.length_b   1.000
_cell.length_c   1.000
_cell.angle_alpha   90.00
_cell.angle_beta   90.00
_cell.angle_gamma   90.00
#
_symmetry.space_group_name_H-M   'P 1'
#
loop_
_entity.id
_entity.type
_entity.pdbx_description
1 polymer ?
#
loop_
_entity_poly.entity_id
_entity_poly.type
_entity_poly.pdbx_seq_one_letter_code
_entity_poly.pdbx_strand_id
1 'polypeptide(L)'
;MDFTMSEMNKDIAKLAADYAAKKLAPTIHDRDEKEIFDRDLINGMGKLGLLGIPYPEEYGGAGSDFLSMAMACEEVSKVDPSMGLSFEVHTTLCSWPIYTFGTEKQKLKYLTPLAKGEKLGAFGLTEPNAGT
;
A
#
# COMPACT_ATOMS: atom_id res chain seq x y z
N MET A 1 -15.44 -23.70 -9.14
CA MET A 1 -14.79 -22.47 -8.66
C MET A 1 -13.37 -22.84 -8.30
N ASP A 2 -12.41 -22.02 -8.68
CA ASP A 2 -11.01 -22.19 -8.31
C ASP A 2 -10.67 -21.19 -7.19
N PHE A 3 -10.15 -21.69 -6.07
CA PHE A 3 -9.78 -20.91 -4.90
C PHE A 3 -8.26 -20.90 -4.68
N THR A 4 -7.50 -21.39 -5.66
CA THR A 4 -6.03 -21.41 -5.57
C THR A 4 -5.45 -20.02 -5.81
N MET A 5 -4.44 -19.67 -5.01
CA MET A 5 -3.68 -18.44 -5.19
C MET A 5 -2.50 -18.70 -6.14
N SER A 6 -2.21 -17.76 -7.03
CA SER A 6 -1.03 -17.85 -7.89
C SER A 6 0.27 -17.75 -7.08
N GLU A 7 1.38 -18.21 -7.65
CA GLU A 7 2.70 -18.05 -7.02
C GLU A 7 3.05 -16.57 -6.80
N MET A 8 2.69 -15.70 -7.75
CA MET A 8 2.89 -14.25 -7.60
C MET A 8 2.12 -13.69 -6.40
N ASN A 9 0.87 -14.12 -6.18
CA ASN A 9 0.10 -13.70 -5.00
C ASN A 9 0.81 -14.13 -3.70
N LYS A 10 1.30 -15.37 -3.65
CA LYS A 10 1.99 -15.92 -2.48
C LYS A 10 3.33 -15.24 -2.22
N ASP A 11 4.11 -14.96 -3.26
CA ASP A 11 5.41 -14.30 -3.14
C ASP A 11 5.28 -12.87 -2.61
N ILE A 12 4.29 -12.11 -3.12
CA ILE A 12 4.00 -10.75 -2.65
C ILE A 12 3.51 -10.77 -1.20
N ALA A 13 2.61 -11.69 -0.85
CA ALA A 13 2.15 -11.85 0.54
C ALA A 13 3.32 -12.21 1.47
N LYS A 14 4.19 -13.14 1.05
CA LYS A 14 5.38 -13.51 1.82
C LYS A 14 6.34 -12.33 2.01
N LEU A 15 6.56 -11.53 0.98
CA LEU A 15 7.40 -10.33 1.08
C LEU A 15 6.86 -9.34 2.11
N ALA A 16 5.55 -9.11 2.09
CA ALA A 16 4.86 -8.25 3.05
C ALA A 16 4.95 -8.80 4.48
N ALA A 17 4.71 -10.11 4.66
CA ALA A 17 4.82 -10.80 5.95
C ALA A 17 6.24 -10.72 6.53
N ASP A 18 7.25 -10.97 5.70
CA ASP A 18 8.65 -10.91 6.12
C ASP A 18 9.04 -9.47 6.51
N TYR A 19 8.55 -8.46 5.80
CA TYR A 19 8.76 -7.05 6.15
C TYR A 19 8.09 -6.71 7.47
N ALA A 20 6.82 -7.09 7.63
CA ALA A 20 6.05 -6.83 8.84
C ALA A 20 6.72 -7.44 10.09
N ALA A 21 7.12 -8.71 10.01
CA ALA A 21 7.81 -9.40 11.10
C ALA A 21 9.17 -8.77 11.45
N LYS A 22 9.93 -8.33 10.45
CA LYS A 22 11.31 -7.81 10.67
C LYS A 22 11.37 -6.32 11.00
N LYS A 23 10.41 -5.53 10.53
CA LYS A 23 10.47 -4.05 10.59
C LYS A 23 9.36 -3.44 11.42
N LEU A 24 8.14 -3.99 11.37
CA LEU A 24 6.99 -3.44 12.10
C LEU A 24 6.89 -4.03 13.50
N ALA A 25 6.97 -5.37 13.62
CA ALA A 25 6.77 -6.09 14.87
C ALA A 25 7.69 -5.65 16.04
N PRO A 26 8.99 -5.35 15.82
CA PRO A 26 9.87 -4.98 16.93
C PRO A 26 9.51 -3.66 17.62
N THR A 27 8.76 -2.77 16.95
CA THR A 27 8.50 -1.40 17.40
C THR A 27 7.02 -1.07 17.57
N ILE A 28 6.12 -1.99 17.22
CA ILE A 28 4.67 -1.72 17.18
C ILE A 28 4.11 -1.23 18.51
N HIS A 29 4.43 -1.92 19.62
CA HIS A 29 3.91 -1.56 20.95
C HIS A 29 4.28 -0.12 21.32
N ASP A 30 5.54 0.26 21.12
CA ASP A 30 6.01 1.61 21.42
C ASP A 30 5.41 2.68 20.51
N ARG A 31 5.19 2.36 19.23
CA ARG A 31 4.57 3.29 18.28
C ARG A 31 3.09 3.48 18.55
N ASP A 32 2.40 2.42 18.93
CA ASP A 32 0.98 2.45 19.28
C ASP A 32 0.74 3.29 20.54
N GLU A 33 1.44 2.98 21.64
CA GLU A 33 1.32 3.72 22.92
C GLU A 33 1.70 5.21 22.81
N LYS A 34 2.56 5.57 21.84
CA LYS A 34 3.04 6.95 21.63
C LYS A 34 2.38 7.65 20.44
N GLU A 35 1.43 7.00 19.77
CA GLU A 35 0.74 7.53 18.58
C GLU A 35 1.71 7.96 17.45
N ILE A 36 2.80 7.20 17.24
CA ILE A 36 3.85 7.55 16.28
C ILE A 36 3.56 6.95 14.91
N PHE A 37 3.33 7.82 13.94
CA PHE A 37 3.41 7.45 12.52
C PHE A 37 4.86 7.51 12.03
N ASP A 38 5.53 6.36 12.00
CA ASP A 38 6.90 6.27 11.50
C ASP A 38 6.92 6.22 9.97
N ARG A 39 7.28 7.36 9.36
CA ARG A 39 7.33 7.53 7.91
C ARG A 39 8.38 6.63 7.25
N ASP A 40 9.44 6.22 7.96
CA ASP A 40 10.48 5.38 7.38
C ASP A 40 10.02 3.93 7.17
N LEU A 41 9.08 3.46 8.00
CA LEU A 41 8.47 2.13 7.84
C LEU A 41 7.66 2.04 6.55
N ILE A 42 6.83 3.03 6.22
CA ILE A 42 6.08 3.03 4.96
C ILE A 42 6.98 3.31 3.75
N ASN A 43 8.00 4.16 3.89
CA ASN A 43 9.00 4.37 2.85
C ASN A 43 9.77 3.07 2.54
N GLY A 44 10.05 2.25 3.56
CA GLY A 44 10.66 0.94 3.37
C GLY A 44 9.77 -0.04 2.62
N MET A 45 8.44 -0.01 2.83
CA MET A 45 7.48 -0.74 2.00
C MET A 45 7.51 -0.28 0.54
N GLY A 46 7.60 1.04 0.31
CA GLY A 46 7.76 1.63 -1.01
C GLY A 46 8.99 1.13 -1.77
N LYS A 47 10.14 1.04 -1.08
CA LYS A 47 11.40 0.49 -1.65
C LYS A 47 11.30 -0.97 -2.07
N LEU A 48 10.35 -1.73 -1.51
CA LEU A 48 10.06 -3.11 -1.87
C LEU A 48 9.03 -3.23 -3.01
N GLY A 49 8.51 -2.11 -3.52
CA GLY A 49 7.46 -2.09 -4.55
C GLY A 49 6.06 -2.37 -4.00
N LEU A 50 5.87 -2.50 -2.68
CA LEU A 50 4.57 -2.85 -2.10
C LEU A 50 3.52 -1.76 -2.34
N LEU A 51 3.91 -0.50 -2.34
CA LEU A 51 3.02 0.64 -2.59
C LEU A 51 2.55 0.75 -4.06
N GLY A 52 3.18 0.00 -4.95
CA GLY A 52 2.91 -0.02 -6.39
C GLY A 52 2.28 -1.32 -6.89
N ILE A 53 1.89 -2.26 -6.01
CA ILE A 53 1.51 -3.63 -6.40
C ILE A 53 0.57 -3.72 -7.61
N PRO A 54 -0.61 -3.06 -7.61
CA PRO A 54 -1.57 -3.23 -8.70
C PRO A 54 -1.27 -2.36 -9.93
N TYR A 55 -0.24 -1.50 -9.87
CA TYR A 55 0.00 -0.51 -10.91
C TYR A 55 0.99 -1.01 -11.96
N PRO A 56 0.76 -0.73 -13.26
CA PRO A 56 1.66 -1.13 -14.33
C PRO A 56 3.12 -0.65 -14.15
N GLU A 57 4.05 -1.43 -14.68
CA GLU A 57 5.49 -1.12 -14.65
C GLU A 57 5.83 0.22 -15.34
N GLU A 58 5.06 0.64 -16.36
CA GLU A 58 5.26 1.95 -17.03
C GLU A 58 5.08 3.13 -16.07
N TYR A 59 4.30 2.96 -14.99
CA TYR A 59 4.16 3.93 -13.92
C TYR A 59 5.05 3.59 -12.71
N GLY A 60 5.93 2.59 -12.81
CA GLY A 60 6.82 2.18 -11.72
C GLY A 60 6.16 1.33 -10.64
N GLY A 61 5.00 0.72 -10.93
CA GLY A 61 4.39 -0.30 -10.07
C GLY A 61 4.90 -1.71 -10.37
N ALA A 62 4.36 -2.71 -9.66
CA ALA A 62 4.77 -4.11 -9.79
C ALA A 62 3.97 -4.89 -10.86
N GLY A 63 2.95 -4.28 -11.46
CA GLY A 63 2.13 -4.90 -12.51
C GLY A 63 1.34 -6.12 -12.07
N SER A 64 1.11 -6.29 -10.76
CA SER A 64 0.34 -7.40 -10.20
C SER A 64 -1.15 -7.06 -10.06
N ASP A 65 -1.91 -7.91 -9.38
CA ASP A 65 -3.36 -7.77 -9.22
C ASP A 65 -3.77 -7.25 -7.85
N PHE A 66 -5.04 -6.85 -7.74
CA PHE A 66 -5.63 -6.40 -6.46
C PHE A 66 -5.73 -7.51 -5.42
N LEU A 67 -5.72 -8.78 -5.82
CA LEU A 67 -5.68 -9.91 -4.89
C LEU A 67 -4.32 -9.95 -4.17
N SER A 68 -3.22 -9.78 -4.90
CA SER A 68 -1.86 -9.64 -4.34
C SER A 68 -1.78 -8.45 -3.40
N MET A 69 -2.39 -7.32 -3.79
CA MET A 69 -2.45 -6.14 -2.92
C MET A 69 -3.19 -6.47 -1.61
N ALA A 70 -4.39 -7.06 -1.70
CA ALA A 70 -5.19 -7.41 -0.54
C ALA A 70 -4.47 -8.39 0.39
N MET A 71 -3.82 -9.42 -0.16
CA MET A 71 -3.03 -10.38 0.61
C MET A 71 -1.82 -9.72 1.28
N ALA A 72 -1.09 -8.83 0.60
CA ALA A 72 -0.02 -8.06 1.23
C ALA A 72 -0.53 -7.18 2.37
N CYS A 73 -1.69 -6.53 2.17
CA CYS A 73 -2.33 -5.70 3.19
C CYS A 73 -2.73 -6.53 4.41
N GLU A 74 -3.29 -7.73 4.19
CA GLU A 74 -3.60 -8.70 5.23
C GLU A 74 -2.35 -9.06 6.06
N GLU A 75 -1.25 -9.41 5.41
CA GLU A 75 0.00 -9.80 6.09
C GLU A 75 0.63 -8.65 6.90
N VAL A 76 0.59 -7.41 6.38
CA VAL A 76 1.02 -6.24 7.15
C VAL A 76 0.11 -6.02 8.36
N SER A 77 -1.20 -6.13 8.16
CA SER A 77 -2.21 -5.86 9.18
C SER A 77 -2.24 -6.90 10.31
N LYS A 78 -1.76 -8.12 10.07
CA LYS A 78 -1.55 -9.13 11.13
C LYS A 78 -0.58 -8.65 12.22
N VAL A 79 0.31 -7.71 11.89
CA VAL A 79 1.32 -7.16 12.80
C VAL A 79 0.99 -5.73 13.21
N ASP A 80 0.67 -4.87 12.24
CA ASP A 80 0.42 -3.45 12.45
C ASP A 80 -0.74 -2.98 11.53
N PRO A 81 -1.99 -2.98 12.03
CA PRO A 81 -3.15 -2.60 11.25
C PRO A 81 -3.18 -1.11 10.90
N SER A 82 -2.52 -0.25 11.68
CA SER A 82 -2.39 1.18 11.36
C SER A 82 -1.54 1.37 10.09
N MET A 83 -0.45 0.60 9.98
CA MET A 83 0.40 0.62 8.80
C MET A 83 -0.24 -0.10 7.60
N GLY A 84 -0.99 -1.17 7.86
CA GLY A 84 -1.83 -1.84 6.86
C GLY A 84 -2.84 -0.89 6.22
N LEU A 85 -3.59 -0.14 7.04
CA LEU A 85 -4.54 0.86 6.55
C LEU A 85 -3.85 2.00 5.79
N SER A 86 -2.70 2.47 6.27
CA SER A 86 -1.93 3.53 5.60
C SER A 86 -1.44 3.11 4.20
N PHE A 87 -1.00 1.86 4.07
CA PHE A 87 -0.68 1.23 2.80
C PHE A 87 -1.92 1.09 1.90
N GLU A 88 -3.02 0.60 2.44
CA GLU A 88 -4.28 0.40 1.71
C GLU A 88 -4.78 1.73 1.13
N VAL A 89 -5.02 2.74 1.97
CA VAL A 89 -5.55 4.06 1.56
C VAL A 89 -4.67 4.73 0.51
N HIS A 90 -3.35 4.68 0.69
CA HIS A 90 -2.41 5.18 -0.30
C HIS A 90 -2.61 4.52 -1.67
N THR A 91 -2.81 3.20 -1.67
CA THR A 91 -2.90 2.40 -2.88
C THR A 91 -4.29 2.52 -3.50
N THR A 92 -5.37 2.22 -2.80
CA THR A 92 -6.73 2.11 -3.37
C THR A 92 -7.53 3.40 -3.37
N LEU A 93 -7.29 4.32 -2.45
CA LEU A 93 -8.11 5.53 -2.35
C LEU A 93 -7.40 6.74 -2.97
N CYS A 94 -6.08 6.84 -2.84
CA CYS A 94 -5.32 7.92 -3.48
C CYS A 94 -4.87 7.56 -4.91
N SER A 95 -4.15 6.45 -5.06
CA SER A 95 -3.50 6.13 -6.34
C SER A 95 -4.47 5.61 -7.40
N TRP A 96 -5.49 4.84 -7.01
CA TRP A 96 -6.44 4.23 -7.94
C TRP A 96 -7.28 5.24 -8.74
N PRO A 97 -7.87 6.32 -8.15
CA PRO A 97 -8.60 7.29 -8.96
C PRO A 97 -7.68 8.05 -9.93
N ILE A 98 -6.41 8.28 -9.56
CA ILE A 98 -5.42 8.88 -10.48
C ILE A 98 -5.13 7.92 -11.64
N TYR A 99 -4.95 6.64 -11.37
CA TYR A 99 -4.75 5.62 -12.40
C TYR A 99 -5.97 5.47 -13.33
N THR A 100 -7.17 5.42 -12.75
CA THR A 100 -8.41 5.13 -13.49
C THR A 100 -8.91 6.34 -14.27
N PHE A 101 -8.85 7.54 -13.69
CA PHE A 101 -9.49 8.74 -14.25
C PHE A 101 -8.49 9.83 -14.67
N GLY A 102 -7.22 9.71 -14.29
CA GLY A 102 -6.20 10.67 -14.69
C GLY A 102 -5.87 10.58 -16.17
N THR A 103 -5.57 11.72 -16.77
CA THR A 103 -4.87 11.79 -18.06
C THR A 103 -3.47 11.20 -17.95
N GLU A 104 -2.88 10.78 -19.05
CA GLU A 104 -1.48 10.28 -19.08
C GLU A 104 -0.50 11.25 -18.42
N LYS A 105 -0.66 12.56 -18.67
CA LYS A 105 0.15 13.59 -18.00
C LYS A 105 -0.03 13.60 -16.47
N GLN A 106 -1.24 13.35 -15.97
CA GLN A 106 -1.50 13.26 -14.53
C GLN A 106 -0.95 11.96 -13.94
N LYS A 107 -1.06 10.82 -14.63
CA LYS A 107 -0.48 9.54 -14.17
C LYS A 107 1.04 9.64 -14.05
N LEU A 108 1.72 10.12 -15.09
CA LEU A 108 3.17 10.31 -15.06
C LEU A 108 3.62 11.29 -13.96
N LYS A 109 2.83 12.35 -13.71
CA LYS A 109 3.16 13.35 -12.69
C LYS A 109 2.88 12.89 -11.26
N TYR A 110 1.81 12.15 -11.04
CA TYR A 110 1.29 11.87 -9.69
C TYR A 110 1.26 10.39 -9.34
N LEU A 111 0.78 9.52 -10.23
CA LEU A 111 0.76 8.08 -9.98
C LEU A 111 2.18 7.51 -9.89
N THR A 112 3.07 7.91 -10.80
CA THR A 112 4.43 7.35 -10.83
C THR A 112 5.21 7.53 -9.51
N PRO A 113 5.29 8.72 -8.91
CA PRO A 113 5.96 8.86 -7.62
C PRO A 113 5.22 8.18 -6.46
N LEU A 114 3.90 7.97 -6.56
CA LEU A 114 3.13 7.19 -5.58
C LEU A 114 3.47 5.70 -5.67
N ALA A 115 3.39 5.11 -6.86
CA ALA A 115 3.69 3.69 -7.09
C ALA A 115 5.13 3.31 -6.70
N LYS A 116 6.09 4.23 -6.91
CA LYS A 116 7.49 4.08 -6.47
C LYS A 116 7.71 4.29 -4.97
N GLY A 117 6.68 4.71 -4.24
CA GLY A 117 6.77 5.03 -2.81
C GLY A 117 7.58 6.28 -2.47
N GLU A 118 7.85 7.16 -3.44
CA GLU A 118 8.52 8.45 -3.24
C GLU A 118 7.60 9.49 -2.59
N LYS A 119 6.28 9.30 -2.77
CA LYS A 119 5.23 10.11 -2.17
C LYS A 119 4.25 9.23 -1.42
N LEU A 120 3.61 9.82 -0.41
CA LEU A 120 2.50 9.20 0.30
C LEU A 120 1.22 9.91 -0.11
N GLY A 121 0.16 9.13 -0.27
CA GLY A 121 -1.12 9.56 -0.82
C GLY A 121 -2.18 9.54 0.27
N ALA A 122 -3.16 10.42 0.13
CA ALA A 122 -4.34 10.49 1.00
C ALA A 122 -5.57 10.74 0.14
N PHE A 123 -6.75 10.47 0.70
CA PHE A 123 -8.03 10.67 0.03
C PHE A 123 -8.95 11.49 0.93
N GLY A 124 -9.35 12.67 0.45
CA GLY A 124 -10.27 13.56 1.16
C GLY A 124 -11.65 13.45 0.54
N LEU A 125 -12.54 12.73 1.21
CA LEU A 125 -13.95 12.61 0.83
C LEU A 125 -14.87 13.04 1.97
N THR A 126 -14.64 12.52 3.17
CA THR A 126 -15.48 12.78 4.33
C THR A 126 -15.37 14.23 4.79
N GLU A 127 -16.50 14.84 5.08
CA GLU A 127 -16.64 16.21 5.60
C GLU A 127 -17.47 16.19 6.89
N PRO A 128 -17.45 17.25 7.74
CA PRO A 128 -18.19 17.28 9.00
C PRO A 128 -19.70 16.98 8.89
N ASN A 129 -20.30 17.22 7.72
CA ASN A 129 -21.72 16.99 7.46
C ASN A 129 -21.98 15.93 6.37
N ALA A 130 -20.97 15.16 5.94
CA ALA A 130 -21.11 14.15 4.88
C ALA A 130 -20.12 12.99 5.09
N GLY A 131 -20.64 11.80 5.46
CA GLY A 131 -19.79 10.62 5.70
C GLY A 131 -20.46 9.24 5.77
N THR A 132 -21.78 9.15 5.97
CA THR A 132 -22.52 7.87 6.11
C THR A 132 -22.51 7.04 4.83
#